data_AF-A0A961SU19-F1
#
_entry.id   AF-A0A961SU19-F1
#
_cell.length_a   1.000
_cell.length_b   1.000
_cell.length_c   1.000
_cell.angle_alpha   90.00
_cell.angle_beta   90.00
_cell.angle_gamma   90.00
#
_symmetry.space_group_name_H-M   'P 1'
#
loop_
_entity.id
_entity.type
_entity.pdbx_description
1 polymer ?
#
loop_
_entity_poly.entity_id
_entity_poly.type
_entity_poly.pdbx_seq_one_letter_code
_entity_poly.pdbx_strand_id
1 'polypeptide(L)'
;AGRLSRIAFAPGRFSCLLEEGVAGPAYLTLHRLDAADIVAARLGGVALSWSAAADGARIGLPETDGPAELSVWHVSPTDGRIA
;
A
#
# COMPACT_ATOMS: atom_id res chain seq x y z
N ALA A 1 7.44 -9.90 13.33
CA ALA A 1 6.12 -9.26 13.14
C ALA A 1 6.39 -7.80 12.85
N GLY A 2 5.80 -7.20 11.82
CA GLY A 2 6.03 -5.78 11.49
C GLY A 2 5.05 -4.85 12.21
N ARG A 3 5.45 -3.60 12.48
CA ARG A 3 4.59 -2.56 13.05
C ARG A 3 4.33 -1.45 12.03
N LEU A 4 3.06 -1.12 11.84
CA LEU A 4 2.62 0.02 11.05
C LEU A 4 2.27 1.18 11.97
N SER A 5 2.69 2.39 11.63
CA SER A 5 2.27 3.62 12.32
C SER A 5 2.10 4.78 11.34
N ARG A 6 1.74 5.97 11.87
CA ARG A 6 1.50 7.20 11.09
C ARG A 6 0.60 6.97 9.86
N ILE A 7 -0.47 6.19 10.08
CA ILE A 7 -1.42 5.85 9.03
C ILE A 7 -2.17 7.12 8.62
N ALA A 8 -2.14 7.44 7.34
CA ALA A 8 -2.83 8.59 6.78
C ALA A 8 -3.60 8.18 5.53
N PHE A 9 -4.81 8.72 5.43
CA PHE A 9 -5.66 8.65 4.24
C PHE A 9 -5.86 10.08 3.74
N ALA A 10 -5.52 10.31 2.48
CA ALA A 10 -5.76 11.55 1.77
C ALA A 10 -6.46 11.23 0.45
N PRO A 11 -7.13 12.21 -0.19
CA PRO A 11 -7.67 12.02 -1.54
C PRO A 11 -6.58 11.48 -2.48
N GLY A 12 -6.81 10.30 -3.05
CA GLY A 12 -5.90 9.61 -3.95
C GLY A 12 -4.60 9.06 -3.32
N ARG A 13 -4.49 8.97 -1.99
CA ARG A 13 -3.30 8.42 -1.34
C ARG A 13 -3.59 7.74 0.00
N PHE A 14 -3.04 6.54 0.16
CA PHE A 14 -2.78 5.91 1.45
C PHE A 14 -1.28 5.98 1.78
N SER A 15 -0.93 6.21 3.04
CA SER A 15 0.45 6.08 3.50
C SER A 15 0.56 5.60 4.94
N CYS A 16 1.64 4.89 5.25
CA CYS A 16 2.01 4.53 6.61
C CYS A 16 3.53 4.42 6.74
N LEU A 17 4.02 4.43 7.98
CA LEU A 17 5.40 4.10 8.32
C LEU A 17 5.48 2.61 8.70
N LEU A 18 6.36 1.86 8.05
CA LEU A 18 6.88 0.61 8.60
C LEU A 18 7.91 1.01 9.65
N GLU A 19 7.65 0.75 10.94
CA GLU A 19 8.56 1.17 12.01
C GLU A 19 9.80 0.28 12.12
N GLU A 20 9.65 -0.96 11.70
CA GLU A 20 10.70 -1.97 11.70
C GLU A 20 10.91 -2.46 10.27
N GLY A 21 12.14 -2.89 9.99
CA GLY A 21 12.49 -3.55 8.75
C GLY A 21 11.64 -4.81 8.53
N VAL A 22 11.38 -5.10 7.26
CA VAL A 22 10.66 -6.30 6.84
C VAL A 22 11.67 -7.43 6.63
N ALA A 23 11.72 -8.43 7.50
CA ALA A 23 12.74 -9.49 7.47
C ALA A 23 12.43 -10.68 6.52
N GLY A 24 11.68 -10.46 5.43
CA GLY A 24 11.30 -11.51 4.48
C GLY A 24 10.11 -11.14 3.59
N PRO A 25 9.65 -12.02 2.69
CA PRO A 25 8.54 -11.72 1.80
C PRO A 25 7.26 -11.42 2.59
N ALA A 26 6.81 -10.16 2.55
CA ALA A 26 5.60 -9.70 3.19
C ALA A 26 4.68 -8.99 2.19
N TYR A 27 3.43 -8.81 2.57
CA TYR A 27 2.50 -8.02 1.78
C TYR A 27 1.53 -7.25 2.67
N LEU A 28 0.99 -6.17 2.12
CA LEU A 28 -0.14 -5.43 2.68
C LEU A 28 -1.33 -5.56 1.74
N THR A 29 -2.50 -5.91 2.27
CA THR A 29 -3.75 -5.84 1.51
C THR A 29 -4.49 -4.57 1.86
N LEU A 30 -4.80 -3.74 0.86
CA LEU A 30 -5.69 -2.59 1.00
C LEU A 30 -7.09 -3.00 0.51
N HIS A 31 -7.98 -3.20 1.47
CA HIS A 31 -9.36 -3.60 1.18
C HIS A 31 -10.16 -2.44 0.55
N ARG A 32 -11.05 -2.78 -0.39
CA ARG A 32 -11.87 -1.84 -1.17
C ARG A 32 -11.08 -0.84 -2.01
N LEU A 33 -9.85 -1.18 -2.36
CA LEU A 33 -9.06 -0.51 -3.37
C LEU A 33 -8.78 -1.51 -4.50
N ASP A 34 -9.38 -1.29 -5.67
CA ASP A 34 -9.14 -2.16 -6.81
C ASP A 34 -7.70 -2.00 -7.29
N ALA A 35 -7.04 -3.12 -7.64
CA ALA A 35 -5.66 -3.08 -8.13
C ALA A 35 -5.49 -2.26 -9.43
N ALA A 36 -6.57 -2.13 -10.22
CA ALA A 36 -6.61 -1.31 -11.43
C ALA A 36 -6.64 0.20 -11.12
N ASP A 37 -7.07 0.59 -9.92
CA ASP A 37 -7.14 1.99 -9.50
C ASP A 37 -5.82 2.48 -8.90
N ILE A 38 -4.86 1.58 -8.63
CA ILE A 38 -3.53 1.95 -8.15
C ILE A 38 -2.72 2.56 -9.29
N VAL A 39 -2.26 3.78 -9.07
CA VAL A 39 -1.40 4.54 -9.99
C VAL A 39 0.08 4.29 -9.67
N ALA A 40 0.42 4.19 -8.39
CA ALA A 40 1.78 3.90 -7.94
C ALA A 40 1.79 3.33 -6.51
N ALA A 41 2.81 2.54 -6.19
CA ALA A 41 3.13 2.15 -4.83
C ALA A 41 4.64 2.26 -4.61
N ARG A 42 5.07 2.81 -3.47
CA ARG A 42 6.49 2.99 -3.13
C ARG A 42 6.77 2.67 -1.66
N LEU A 43 7.95 2.11 -1.38
CA LEU A 43 8.51 1.94 -0.04
C LEU A 43 9.87 2.64 0.04
N GLY A 44 10.01 3.67 0.86
CA GLY A 44 11.28 4.40 0.99
C GLY A 44 11.82 4.96 -0.34
N GLY A 45 10.93 5.25 -1.30
CA GLY A 45 11.29 5.70 -2.66
C GLY A 45 11.42 4.59 -3.71
N VAL A 46 11.49 3.32 -3.30
CA VAL A 46 11.55 2.16 -4.22
C VAL A 46 10.15 1.83 -4.73
N ALA A 47 9.99 1.66 -6.04
CA ALA A 47 8.72 1.26 -6.63
C ALA A 47 8.35 -0.18 -6.27
N LEU A 48 7.09 -0.43 -5.95
CA LEU A 48 6.57 -1.73 -5.57
C LEU A 48 5.69 -2.33 -6.67
N SER A 49 5.57 -3.65 -6.68
CA SER A 49 4.56 -4.36 -7.45
C SER A 49 3.28 -4.55 -6.62
N TRP A 50 2.16 -4.69 -7.33
CA TRP A 50 0.87 -5.01 -6.74
C TRP A 50 0.09 -5.98 -7.61
N SER A 51 -0.87 -6.66 -7.00
CA SER A 51 -1.79 -7.56 -7.69
C SER A 51 -3.20 -7.45 -7.12
N ALA A 52 -4.20 -7.93 -7.87
CA ALA A 52 -5.54 -8.10 -7.34
C ALA A 52 -5.55 -9.09 -6.16
N ALA A 53 -6.46 -8.86 -5.22
CA ALA A 53 -6.81 -9.74 -4.11
C ALA A 53 -8.35 -9.86 -4.05
N ALA A 54 -8.88 -10.81 -3.26
CA ALA A 54 -10.31 -11.09 -3.21
C ALA A 54 -11.18 -9.83 -2.94
N ASP A 55 -10.72 -8.95 -2.04
CA ASP A 55 -11.46 -7.78 -1.59
C ASP A 55 -10.68 -6.47 -1.78
N GLY A 56 -9.76 -6.41 -2.74
CA GLY A 56 -8.98 -5.20 -3.03
C GLY A 56 -7.63 -5.48 -3.70
N ALA A 57 -6.59 -4.79 -3.24
CA ALA A 57 -5.26 -4.88 -3.83
C ALA A 57 -4.22 -5.35 -2.81
N ARG A 58 -3.32 -6.23 -3.26
CA ARG A 58 -2.18 -6.70 -2.49
C ARG A 58 -0.90 -6.01 -2.98
N ILE A 59 -0.19 -5.36 -2.07
CA ILE A 59 1.12 -4.72 -2.31
C ILE A 59 2.22 -5.62 -1.78
N GLY A 60 3.17 -5.99 -2.62
CA GLY A 60 4.37 -6.72 -2.20
C GLY A 60 5.32 -5.79 -1.44
N LEU A 61 5.80 -6.23 -0.28
CA LEU A 61 6.79 -5.52 0.52
C LEU A 61 8.13 -6.25 0.42
N PRO A 62 9.17 -5.62 -0.16
CA PRO A 62 10.50 -6.20 -0.18
C PRO A 62 11.13 -6.16 1.22
N GLU A 63 12.23 -6.90 1.37
CA GLU A 63 13.06 -6.84 2.55
C GLU A 63 13.61 -5.42 2.74
N THR A 64 13.62 -4.95 3.98
CA THR A 64 14.14 -3.63 4.36
C THR A 64 14.86 -3.73 5.70
N ASP A 65 15.99 -3.03 5.83
CA ASP A 65 16.83 -3.07 7.03
C ASP A 65 16.38 -2.13 8.15
N GLY A 66 15.38 -1.29 7.89
CA GLY A 66 14.97 -0.24 8.82
C GLY A 66 13.63 0.40 8.44
N PRO A 67 13.24 1.47 9.16
CA PRO A 67 11.96 2.11 8.95
C PRO A 67 11.85 2.72 7.57
N ALA A 68 10.70 2.54 6.92
CA ALA A 68 10.44 3.05 5.59
C ALA A 68 8.98 3.48 5.43
N GLU A 69 8.76 4.60 4.76
CA GLU A 69 7.41 5.06 4.43
C GLU A 69 6.87 4.26 3.24
N LEU A 70 5.73 3.60 3.45
CA LEU A 70 4.89 3.05 2.40
C LEU A 70 3.92 4.13 1.93
N SER A 71 3.85 4.34 0.63
CA SER A 71 2.86 5.21 0.00
C SER A 71 2.22 4.51 -1.19
N VAL A 72 0.90 4.52 -1.25
CA VAL A 72 0.10 3.98 -2.34
C VAL A 72 -0.78 5.11 -2.87
N TRP A 73 -0.55 5.48 -4.14
CA TRP A 73 -1.36 6.44 -4.86
C TRP A 73 -2.37 5.72 -5.70
N HIS A 74 -3.60 6.21 -5.69
CA HIS A 74 -4.70 5.64 -6.43
C HIS A 74 -5.55 6.74 -7.02
N VAL A 75 -6.27 6.44 -8.10
CA VAL A 75 -7.39 7.30 -8.49
C VAL A 75 -8.43 7.23 -7.37
N SER A 76 -8.96 8.37 -6.94
CA SER A 76 -10.20 8.30 -6.17
C SER A 76 -11.23 7.63 -7.06
N PRO A 77 -12.04 6.69 -6.54
CA PRO A 77 -13.25 6.32 -7.27
C PRO A 77 -14.01 7.64 -7.47
N THR A 78 -14.10 8.12 -8.71
CA THR A 78 -15.12 9.12 -9.06
C THR A 78 -16.44 8.58 -8.52
N ASP A 79 -17.12 9.35 -7.67
CA ASP A 79 -18.34 9.06 -6.89
C ASP A 79 -19.44 8.29 -7.66
N GLY A 80 -19.20 7.04 -8.05
CA GLY A 80 -20.04 6.36 -9.02
C GLY A 80 -19.95 4.84 -9.02
N ARG A 81 -19.23 4.24 -8.07
CA ARG A 81 -19.32 2.81 -7.79
C ARG A 81 -19.94 2.58 -6.41
N ILE A 82 -21.23 2.91 -6.33
CA ILE A 82 -22.12 2.16 -5.44
C ILE A 82 -22.43 0.88 -6.22
N ALA A 83 -21.80 -0.22 -5.82
CA ALA A 83 -22.30 -1.55 -6.13
C ALA A 83 -23.42 -1.89 -5.15
#